data_AF-A0A4Q2A1A3-F1
#
_entry.id   AF-A0A4Q2A1A3-F1
#
_cell.length_a   1.000
_cell.length_b   1.000
_cell.length_c   1.000
_cell.angle_alpha   90.00
_cell.angle_beta   90.00
_cell.angle_gamma   90.00
#
_symmetry.space_group_name_H-M   'P 1'
#
loop_
_entity.id
_entity.type
_entity.pdbx_description
1 polymer ?
#
loop_
_entity_poly.entity_id
_entity_poly.type
_entity_poly.pdbx_seq_one_letter_code
_entity_poly.pdbx_strand_id
1 'polypeptide(L)'
;MFQSIWSQAAQLRKSGQHLNITQNLAIPLHVIQGDYDSHDIKGVIEPFQKSNITFEYHLLPECGHHPWQEKHAKDSFLEIIKVLSLD
;
A
#
# COMPACT_ATOMS: atom_id res chain seq x y z
N MET A 1 2.26 -8.91 -20.19
CA MET A 1 3.66 -9.14 -19.78
C MET A 1 3.64 -9.59 -18.31
N PHE A 2 4.45 -10.57 -17.88
CA PHE A 2 4.45 -11.24 -16.55
C PHE A 2 3.41 -12.33 -16.25
N GLN A 3 2.96 -13.09 -17.25
CA GLN A 3 1.89 -14.10 -17.06
C GLN A 3 2.24 -15.20 -16.05
N SER A 4 3.52 -15.58 -15.95
CA SER A 4 4.01 -16.59 -15.00
C SER A 4 4.06 -16.11 -13.55
N ILE A 5 4.29 -14.81 -13.31
CA ILE A 5 4.28 -14.20 -11.97
C ILE A 5 2.84 -13.87 -11.59
N TRP A 6 2.03 -13.42 -12.55
CA TRP A 6 0.66 -13.01 -12.28
C TRP A 6 -0.23 -14.17 -11.82
N SER A 7 -0.04 -15.37 -12.38
CA SER A 7 -0.73 -16.57 -11.91
C SER A 7 -0.39 -16.90 -10.44
N GLN A 8 0.88 -16.74 -10.04
CA GLN A 8 1.31 -16.94 -8.65
C GLN A 8 0.76 -15.86 -7.73
N ALA A 9 0.83 -14.59 -8.13
CA ALA A 9 0.28 -13.47 -7.36
C ALA A 9 -1.25 -13.58 -7.21
N ALA A 10 -1.95 -13.97 -8.28
CA ALA A 10 -3.38 -14.24 -8.25
C ALA A 10 -3.72 -15.39 -7.31
N GLN A 11 -2.93 -16.47 -7.30
CA GLN A 11 -3.11 -17.58 -6.39
C GLN A 11 -2.87 -17.17 -4.92
N LEU A 12 -1.84 -16.38 -4.63
CA LEU A 12 -1.56 -15.84 -3.29
C LEU A 12 -2.67 -14.90 -2.79
N ARG A 13 -3.25 -14.11 -3.69
CA ARG A 13 -4.42 -13.27 -3.38
C ARG A 13 -5.64 -14.14 -3.08
N LYS A 14 -5.94 -15.10 -3.96
CA LYS A 14 -7.08 -16.01 -3.84
C LYS A 14 -7.02 -16.88 -2.58
N SER A 15 -5.83 -17.35 -2.19
CA SER A 15 -5.66 -18.20 -1.01
C SER A 15 -5.65 -17.42 0.30
N GLY A 16 -5.51 -16.08 0.27
CA GLY A 16 -5.30 -15.26 1.46
C GLY A 16 -3.94 -15.44 2.13
N GLN A 17 -3.03 -16.24 1.56
CA GLN A 17 -1.74 -16.55 2.17
C GLN A 17 -0.89 -15.30 2.41
N HIS A 18 -0.98 -14.30 1.53
CA HIS A 18 -0.30 -13.02 1.72
C HIS A 18 -0.77 -12.30 3.01
N LEU A 19 -2.07 -12.31 3.31
CA LEU A 19 -2.63 -11.70 4.52
C LEU A 19 -2.22 -12.48 5.77
N ASN A 20 -2.22 -13.81 5.71
CA ASN A 20 -1.74 -14.64 6.81
C ASN A 20 -0.26 -14.35 7.12
N ILE A 21 0.58 -14.17 6.11
CA ILE A 21 1.98 -13.78 6.32
C ILE A 21 2.04 -12.39 6.96
N THR A 22 1.29 -11.41 6.44
CA THR A 22 1.25 -10.04 6.97
C THR A 22 0.77 -9.99 8.42
N GLN A 23 -0.23 -10.78 8.82
CA GLN A 23 -0.73 -10.84 10.21
C GLN A 23 0.34 -11.27 11.23
N ASN A 24 1.36 -11.99 10.79
CA ASN A 24 2.45 -12.44 11.66
C ASN A 24 3.58 -11.40 11.79
N LEU A 25 3.48 -10.26 11.10
CA LEU A 25 4.46 -9.19 11.18
C LEU A 25 4.25 -8.36 12.45
N ALA A 26 5.30 -8.25 13.27
CA ALA A 26 5.33 -7.40 14.46
C ALA A 26 5.94 -6.02 14.15
N ILE A 27 5.52 -5.41 13.04
CA ILE A 27 5.98 -4.09 12.59
C ILE A 27 4.78 -3.21 12.21
N PRO A 28 4.87 -1.87 12.37
CA PRO A 28 3.85 -0.97 11.84
C PRO A 28 3.69 -1.12 10.33
N LEU A 29 2.44 -1.10 9.86
CA LEU A 29 2.11 -1.15 8.44
C LEU A 29 1.53 0.19 8.00
N HIS A 30 2.20 0.84 7.06
CA HIS A 30 1.76 2.10 6.46
C HIS A 30 1.52 1.93 4.97
N VAL A 31 0.37 2.42 4.48
CA VAL A 31 0.01 2.47 3.06
C VAL A 31 0.06 3.92 2.61
N ILE A 32 0.85 4.25 1.59
CA ILE A 32 0.91 5.61 1.03
C ILE A 32 0.49 5.51 -0.44
N GLN A 33 -0.55 6.25 -0.83
CA GLN A 33 -1.08 6.22 -2.20
C GLN A 33 -1.55 7.60 -2.64
N GLY A 34 -1.45 7.90 -3.93
CA GLY A 34 -2.05 9.09 -4.51
C GLY A 34 -3.56 8.94 -4.77
N ASP A 35 -4.32 10.03 -4.68
CA ASP A 35 -5.76 10.07 -4.94
C ASP A 35 -6.12 9.91 -6.43
N TYR A 36 -5.18 10.16 -7.33
CA TYR A 36 -5.29 9.98 -8.79
C TYR A 36 -4.55 8.73 -9.28
N ASP A 37 -4.09 7.85 -8.38
CA ASP A 37 -3.60 6.54 -8.78
C ASP A 37 -4.72 5.79 -9.53
N SER A 38 -4.38 5.18 -10.68
CA SER A 38 -5.32 4.42 -11.49
C SER A 38 -5.86 3.18 -10.76
N HIS A 39 -5.22 2.75 -9.67
CA HIS A 39 -5.64 1.63 -8.85
C HIS A 39 -6.50 2.12 -7.68
N ASP A 40 -7.70 1.55 -7.52
CA ASP A 40 -8.60 1.90 -6.43
C ASP A 40 -7.98 1.56 -5.07
N ILE A 41 -7.86 2.57 -4.19
CA ILE A 41 -7.39 2.43 -2.81
C ILE A 41 -8.17 1.37 -2.03
N LYS A 42 -9.47 1.19 -2.30
CA LYS A 42 -10.29 0.16 -1.65
C LYS A 42 -9.77 -1.25 -1.93
N GLY A 43 -9.28 -1.48 -3.14
CA GLY A 43 -8.64 -2.74 -3.52
C GLY A 43 -7.37 -3.05 -2.73
N VAL A 44 -6.76 -2.03 -2.09
CA VAL A 44 -5.57 -2.15 -1.25
C VAL A 44 -5.94 -2.29 0.23
N ILE A 45 -6.82 -1.42 0.75
CA ILE A 45 -7.08 -1.33 2.20
C ILE A 45 -8.13 -2.32 2.71
N GLU A 46 -9.14 -2.68 1.91
CA GLU A 46 -10.21 -3.58 2.35
C GLU A 46 -9.71 -4.98 2.78
N PRO A 47 -8.74 -5.62 2.09
CA PRO A 47 -8.18 -6.89 2.53
C PRO A 47 -7.57 -6.83 3.93
N PHE A 48 -6.90 -5.73 4.29
CA PHE A 48 -6.31 -5.52 5.62
C PHE A 48 -7.39 -5.33 6.68
N GLN A 49 -8.40 -4.49 6.39
CA GLN A 49 -9.56 -4.27 7.26
C GLN A 49 -10.30 -5.57 7.57
N LYS A 50 -10.58 -6.39 6.54
CA LYS A 50 -11.29 -7.68 6.68
C LYS A 50 -10.46 -8.74 7.41
N SER A 51 -9.13 -8.59 7.44
CA SER A 51 -8.20 -9.52 8.09
C SER A 51 -7.74 -9.05 9.46
N ASN A 52 -8.35 -7.99 10.01
CA ASN A 52 -8.01 -7.41 11.31
C ASN A 52 -6.50 -7.09 11.46
N ILE A 53 -5.86 -6.71 10.35
CA ILE A 53 -4.49 -6.19 10.35
C ILE A 53 -4.58 -4.71 10.71
N THR A 54 -3.82 -4.27 11.71
CA THR A 54 -3.70 -2.84 12.03
C THR A 54 -2.77 -2.17 11.02
N PHE A 55 -3.21 -1.06 10.44
CA PHE A 55 -2.43 -0.27 9.50
C PHE A 55 -2.86 1.18 9.56
N GLU A 56 -1.96 2.07 9.15
CA GLU A 56 -2.28 3.45 8.81
C GLU A 56 -2.24 3.63 7.30
N TYR A 57 -3.04 4.54 6.76
CA TYR A 57 -3.00 4.88 5.36
C TYR A 57 -2.97 6.39 5.16
N HIS A 58 -2.18 6.82 4.18
CA HIS A 58 -1.93 8.21 3.83
C HIS A 58 -2.31 8.40 2.38
N LEU A 59 -3.39 9.16 2.14
CA LEU A 59 -3.81 9.53 0.79
C LEU A 59 -3.22 10.90 0.43
N LEU A 60 -2.44 10.94 -0.65
CA LEU A 60 -1.80 12.15 -1.14
C LEU A 60 -2.70 12.83 -2.17
N PRO A 61 -3.13 14.08 -1.95
CA PRO A 61 -3.96 14.81 -2.91
C PRO A 61 -3.16 15.22 -4.15
N GLU A 62 -3.82 15.29 -5.30
CA GLU A 62 -3.22 15.64 -6.60
C GLU A 62 -2.01 14.77 -6.95
N CYS A 63 -2.11 13.47 -6.67
CA CYS A 63 -1.03 12.51 -6.83
C CYS A 63 -1.49 11.26 -7.57
N GLY A 64 -0.76 10.87 -8.60
CA GLY A 64 -0.89 9.58 -9.27
C GLY A 64 -0.09 8.47 -8.58
N HIS A 65 0.51 7.61 -9.42
CA HIS A 65 1.16 6.37 -8.99
C HIS A 65 2.57 6.54 -8.40
N HIS A 66 3.23 7.69 -8.62
CA HIS A 66 4.64 7.87 -8.24
C HIS A 66 4.83 9.07 -7.31
N PRO A 67 4.34 8.99 -6.05
CA PRO A 67 4.40 10.09 -5.09
C PRO A 67 5.76 10.81 -5.00
N TRP A 68 6.87 10.07 -5.03
CA TRP A 68 8.23 10.60 -4.90
C TRP A 68 8.73 11.41 -6.11
N GLN A 69 8.03 11.36 -7.24
CA GLN A 69 8.38 12.08 -8.48
C GLN A 69 7.39 13.20 -8.82
N GLU A 70 6.24 13.25 -8.15
CA GLU A 70 5.16 14.14 -8.53
C GLU A 70 5.25 15.51 -7.85
N LYS A 71 5.06 16.56 -8.63
CA LYS A 71 5.27 17.96 -8.21
C LYS A 71 4.47 18.34 -6.96
N HIS A 72 3.24 17.86 -6.86
CA HIS A 72 2.32 18.23 -5.78
C HIS A 72 2.42 17.30 -4.55
N ALA A 73 3.05 16.13 -4.70
CA ALA A 73 3.03 15.07 -3.71
C ALA A 73 4.39 14.76 -3.09
N LYS A 74 5.49 15.06 -3.81
CA LYS A 74 6.85 14.67 -3.41
C LYS A 74 7.22 15.16 -2.01
N ASP A 75 6.95 16.42 -1.70
CA ASP A 75 7.34 16.99 -0.41
C ASP A 75 6.53 16.37 0.73
N SER A 76 5.21 16.20 0.55
CA SER A 76 4.33 15.50 1.50
C SER A 76 4.74 14.04 1.70
N PHE A 77 5.07 13.34 0.62
CA PHE A 77 5.57 11.97 0.66
C PHE A 77 6.87 11.87 1.46
N LEU A 78 7.85 12.75 1.17
CA LEU A 78 9.13 12.76 1.90
C LEU A 78 8.95 13.10 3.37
N GLU A 79 8.00 13.95 3.71
CA GLU A 79 7.68 14.26 5.11
C GLU A 79 7.09 13.06 5.85
N ILE A 80 6.15 12.33 5.23
CA ILE A 80 5.62 11.08 5.78
C ILE A 80 6.78 10.11 6.04
N ILE A 81 7.66 9.89 5.06
CA ILE A 81 8.80 8.98 5.21
C ILE A 81 9.73 9.40 6.35
N LYS A 82 10.02 10.71 6.51
CA LYS A 82 10.84 11.20 7.63
C LYS A 82 10.20 10.90 8.97
N VAL A 83 8.91 11.18 9.12
CA VAL A 83 8.17 10.90 10.37
C VAL A 83 8.22 9.41 10.70
N LEU A 84 7.90 8.55 9.72
CA LEU A 84 7.89 7.09 9.91
C LEU A 84 9.28 6.46 10.14
N SER A 85 10.36 7.17 9.79
CA SER A 85 11.73 6.68 10.00
C SER A 85 12.33 7.07 11.35
N LEU A 86 11.60 7.86 12.15
CA LEU A 86 12.02 8.33 13.48
C LEU A 86 11.39 7.53 14.63
N ASP A 87 10.41 6.67 14.33
CA ASP A 87 9.80 5.70 15.23
C ASP A 87 10.55 4.35 15.23
#